data_AF-A0A8R1HUT5-F1
#
_entry.id   AF-A0A8R1HUT5-F1
#
_cell.length_a   1.000
_cell.length_b   1.000
_cell.length_c   1.000
_cell.angle_alpha   90.00
_cell.angle_beta   90.00
_cell.angle_gamma   90.00
#
_symmetry.space_group_name_H-M   'P 1'
#
loop_
_entity.id
_entity.type
_entity.pdbx_description
1 polymer ?
#
loop_
_entity_poly.entity_id
_entity_poly.type
_entity_poly.pdbx_seq_one_letter_code
_entity_poly.pdbx_strand_id
1 'polypeptide(L)'
;AIRERSEGHKEEALRRFSRRCKSMAEAVMIGEVDDDWIAVAGKLREEIEWLLRPKKTVIRNQHIILAAPRTVGRDELVFEVRSHALEKWPEGYDLSKVQEVVILVRLTMDEGHNARVRDCAKRLQQVGKKVSVVPCGYDCVYGDIAKIQEMWSEWKNIGVVLPLKPRGTKMTPLISLAPPEGANRTQLAKFLEMAIGETVLVKKLCESKMGGLQEPGRKPMSELKPEITYAKRGRFESNV
;
A
#
# COMPACT_ATOMS: atom_id res chain seq x y z
N ALA A 1 -18.05 7.37 -6.22
CA ALA A 1 -19.32 8.05 -6.51
C ALA A 1 -19.28 9.44 -5.90
N ILE A 2 -19.34 10.48 -6.74
CA ILE A 2 -19.51 11.85 -6.26
C ILE A 2 -20.90 11.88 -5.62
N ARG A 3 -21.00 12.23 -4.33
CA ARG A 3 -22.31 12.52 -3.72
C ARG A 3 -22.83 13.76 -4.43
N GLU A 4 -23.86 13.63 -5.26
CA GLU A 4 -24.66 14.78 -5.66
C GLU A 4 -25.10 15.50 -4.39
N ARG A 5 -24.61 16.73 -4.22
CA ARG A 5 -25.06 17.57 -3.11
C ARG A 5 -26.50 17.98 -3.41
N SER A 6 -27.36 17.85 -2.42
CA SER A 6 -28.74 18.37 -2.50
C SER A 6 -28.74 19.85 -2.91
N GLU A 7 -29.78 20.27 -3.63
CA GLU A 7 -29.96 21.66 -4.08
C GLU A 7 -29.80 22.68 -2.94
N GLY A 8 -30.31 22.37 -1.74
CA GLY A 8 -30.14 23.24 -0.57
C GLY A 8 -28.68 23.50 -0.14
N HIS A 9 -27.76 22.56 -0.39
CA HIS A 9 -26.33 22.79 -0.13
C HIS A 9 -25.68 23.68 -1.20
N LYS A 10 -26.18 23.66 -2.43
CA LYS A 10 -25.70 24.51 -3.53
C LYS A 10 -26.14 25.96 -3.30
N GLU A 11 -27.40 26.17 -2.93
CA GLU A 11 -27.94 27.49 -2.58
C GLU A 11 -27.20 28.13 -1.40
N GLU A 12 -26.97 27.37 -0.33
CA GLU A 12 -26.23 27.89 0.84
C GLU A 12 -24.77 28.23 0.51
N ALA A 13 -24.13 27.45 -0.37
CA ALA A 13 -22.79 27.78 -0.86
C ALA A 13 -22.78 29.07 -1.69
N LEU A 14 -23.76 29.26 -2.57
CA LEU A 14 -23.93 30.49 -3.36
C LEU A 14 -24.23 31.70 -2.47
N ARG A 15 -25.07 31.56 -1.43
CA ARG A 15 -25.32 32.62 -0.44
C ARG A 15 -24.07 33.03 0.33
N ARG A 16 -23.16 32.08 0.61
CA ARG A 16 -21.87 32.41 1.24
C ARG A 16 -20.92 33.07 0.24
N PHE A 17 -20.89 32.59 -1.00
CA PHE A 17 -20.06 33.14 -2.06
C PHE A 17 -20.50 34.56 -2.46
N SER A 18 -21.80 34.87 -2.46
CA SER A 18 -22.33 36.19 -2.79
C SER A 18 -21.82 37.30 -1.86
N ARG A 19 -21.43 36.96 -0.62
CA ARG A 19 -20.76 37.88 0.31
C ARG A 19 -19.38 38.32 -0.18
N ARG A 20 -18.74 37.53 -1.05
CA ARG A 20 -17.44 37.82 -1.65
C ARG A 20 -17.55 38.38 -3.05
N CYS A 21 -18.49 37.87 -3.86
CA CYS A 21 -18.76 38.38 -5.20
C CYS A 21 -20.25 38.21 -5.54
N LYS A 22 -21.04 39.27 -5.30
CA LYS A 22 -22.49 39.26 -5.48
C LYS A 22 -22.92 39.05 -6.93
N SER A 23 -22.30 39.78 -7.87
CA SER A 23 -22.63 39.72 -9.30
C SER A 23 -22.42 38.32 -9.89
N MET A 24 -21.30 37.68 -9.56
CA MET A 24 -21.03 36.31 -10.02
C MET A 24 -21.99 35.30 -9.39
N ALA A 25 -22.35 35.46 -8.11
CA ALA A 25 -23.32 34.57 -7.47
C ALA A 25 -24.72 34.69 -8.12
N GLU A 26 -25.13 35.90 -8.49
CA GLU A 26 -26.38 36.17 -9.21
C GLU A 26 -26.35 35.56 -10.61
N ALA A 27 -25.27 35.76 -11.37
CA ALA A 27 -25.06 35.18 -12.70
C ALA A 27 -25.16 33.63 -12.67
N VAL A 28 -24.57 32.99 -11.66
CA VAL A 28 -24.67 31.54 -11.47
C VAL A 28 -26.11 31.10 -11.16
N MET A 29 -26.87 31.87 -10.38
CA MET A 29 -28.26 31.53 -10.05
C MET A 29 -29.21 31.64 -11.24
N ILE A 30 -28.97 32.58 -12.16
CA ILE A 30 -29.79 32.75 -13.37
C ILE A 30 -29.28 31.95 -14.57
N GLY A 31 -28.14 31.26 -14.43
CA GLY A 31 -27.53 30.43 -15.48
C GLY A 31 -26.78 31.21 -16.56
N GLU A 32 -26.51 32.49 -16.34
CA GLU A 32 -25.79 33.38 -17.28
C GLU A 32 -24.31 33.47 -16.90
N VAL A 33 -23.62 32.33 -16.90
CA VAL A 33 -22.18 32.27 -16.64
C VAL A 33 -21.45 32.06 -17.96
N ASP A 34 -20.46 32.91 -18.22
CA ASP A 34 -19.58 32.80 -19.39
C ASP A 34 -18.82 31.46 -19.40
N ASP A 35 -18.64 30.88 -20.58
CA ASP A 35 -17.89 29.63 -20.78
C ASP A 35 -16.43 29.73 -20.26
N ASP A 36 -15.80 30.90 -20.34
CA ASP A 36 -14.46 31.14 -19.79
C ASP A 36 -14.45 30.98 -18.27
N TRP A 37 -15.50 31.45 -17.59
CA TRP A 37 -15.66 31.30 -16.15
C TRP A 37 -15.89 29.83 -15.76
N ILE A 38 -16.66 29.09 -16.56
CA ILE A 38 -16.87 27.66 -16.37
C ILE A 38 -15.53 26.91 -16.51
N ALA A 39 -14.73 27.25 -17.53
CA ALA A 39 -13.42 26.64 -17.76
C ALA A 39 -12.43 26.94 -16.61
N VAL A 40 -12.38 28.19 -16.12
CA VAL A 40 -11.53 28.58 -14.98
C VAL A 40 -11.97 27.88 -13.70
N ALA A 41 -13.28 27.82 -13.43
CA ALA A 41 -13.82 27.11 -12.27
C ALA A 41 -13.52 25.60 -12.34
N GLY A 42 -13.57 25.01 -13.54
CA GLY A 42 -13.14 23.64 -13.80
C GLY A 42 -11.68 23.39 -13.44
N LYS A 43 -10.77 24.24 -13.92
CA LYS A 43 -9.33 24.16 -13.59
C LYS A 43 -9.06 24.34 -12.10
N LEU A 44 -9.70 25.33 -11.46
CA LEU A 44 -9.57 25.55 -10.02
C LEU A 44 -10.07 24.35 -9.22
N ARG A 45 -11.16 23.72 -9.66
CA ARG A 45 -11.67 22.50 -9.05
C ARG A 45 -10.67 21.36 -9.16
N GLU A 46 -10.07 21.13 -10.34
CA GLU A 46 -9.03 20.11 -10.53
C GLU A 46 -7.81 20.35 -9.63
N GLU A 47 -7.38 21.61 -9.51
CA GLU A 47 -6.27 22.01 -8.65
C GLU A 47 -6.59 21.79 -7.16
N ILE A 48 -7.76 22.22 -6.69
CA ILE A 48 -8.21 21.99 -5.31
C ILE A 48 -8.37 20.49 -5.05
N GLU A 49 -8.95 19.73 -5.97
CA GLU A 49 -9.04 18.28 -5.87
C GLU A 49 -7.65 17.64 -5.78
N TRP A 50 -6.66 18.16 -6.51
CA TRP A 50 -5.27 17.70 -6.42
C TRP A 50 -4.62 18.04 -5.07
N LEU A 51 -4.79 19.27 -4.57
CA LEU A 51 -4.25 19.72 -3.28
C LEU A 51 -4.87 18.98 -2.09
N LEU A 52 -6.15 18.65 -2.18
CA LEU A 52 -6.89 17.93 -1.15
C LEU A 52 -6.70 16.40 -1.22
N ARG A 53 -5.99 15.87 -2.22
CA ARG A 53 -5.69 14.43 -2.27
C ARG A 53 -4.92 14.04 -1.00
N PRO A 54 -5.33 12.97 -0.30
CA PRO A 54 -4.58 12.46 0.83
C PRO A 54 -3.12 12.22 0.44
N LYS A 55 -2.18 12.71 1.25
CA LYS A 55 -0.76 12.43 1.06
C LYS A 55 -0.57 10.92 1.14
N LYS A 56 -0.17 10.31 0.03
CA LYS A 56 0.06 8.87 -0.06
C LYS A 56 1.48 8.53 0.38
N THR A 57 1.62 7.39 1.06
CA THR A 57 2.94 6.84 1.37
C THR A 57 3.56 6.27 0.10
N VAL A 58 4.73 6.78 -0.30
CA VAL A 58 5.41 6.34 -1.53
C VAL A 58 6.11 5.01 -1.31
N ILE A 59 5.75 4.00 -2.12
CA ILE A 59 6.46 2.71 -2.16
C ILE A 59 7.44 2.71 -3.32
N ARG A 60 8.73 2.55 -3.01
CA ARG A 60 9.80 2.62 -4.01
C ARG A 60 10.09 1.28 -4.67
N ASN A 61 9.81 0.17 -3.99
CA ASN A 61 10.09 -1.18 -4.46
C ASN A 61 9.06 -1.62 -5.51
N GLN A 62 9.53 -2.24 -6.60
CA GLN A 62 8.67 -2.75 -7.67
C GLN A 62 7.94 -4.05 -7.28
N HIS A 63 8.54 -4.87 -6.42
CA HIS A 63 7.97 -6.12 -5.93
C HIS A 63 7.94 -6.05 -4.42
N ILE A 64 6.78 -6.26 -3.83
CA ILE A 64 6.57 -6.14 -2.38
C ILE A 64 5.79 -7.33 -1.84
N ILE A 65 5.96 -7.55 -0.54
CA ILE A 65 5.25 -8.56 0.24
C ILE A 65 4.44 -7.83 1.31
N LEU A 66 3.14 -8.08 1.37
CA LEU A 66 2.30 -7.68 2.50
C LEU A 66 2.18 -8.88 3.43
N ALA A 67 2.56 -8.74 4.69
CA ALA A 67 2.50 -9.82 5.68
C ALA A 67 2.00 -9.30 7.03
N ALA A 68 1.32 -10.15 7.81
CA ALA A 68 0.99 -9.79 9.18
C ALA A 68 2.28 -9.64 10.03
N PRO A 69 2.26 -8.81 11.09
CA PRO A 69 3.42 -8.67 11.98
C PRO A 69 3.92 -10.04 12.47
N ARG A 70 5.24 -10.20 12.57
CA ARG A 70 5.93 -11.44 13.01
C ARG A 70 5.78 -12.64 12.07
N THR A 71 5.04 -12.55 10.97
CA THR A 71 4.95 -13.64 9.97
C THR A 71 6.32 -13.94 9.36
N VAL A 72 7.07 -12.88 9.06
CA VAL A 72 8.42 -12.94 8.49
C VAL A 72 9.30 -11.98 9.26
N GLY A 73 10.60 -12.25 9.34
CA GLY A 73 11.59 -11.29 9.83
C GLY A 73 11.59 -9.99 9.01
N ARG A 74 12.17 -8.93 9.59
CA ARG A 74 12.26 -7.62 8.93
C ARG A 74 13.06 -7.73 7.63
N ASP A 75 12.49 -7.25 6.54
CA ASP A 75 13.11 -7.20 5.22
C ASP A 75 12.62 -5.96 4.46
N GLU A 76 13.45 -5.38 3.61
CA GLU A 76 13.10 -4.18 2.81
C GLU A 76 11.97 -4.42 1.81
N LEU A 77 11.71 -5.68 1.44
CA LEU A 77 10.61 -6.08 0.55
C LEU A 77 9.31 -6.38 1.30
N VAL A 78 9.36 -6.51 2.63
CA VAL A 78 8.22 -6.91 3.47
C VAL A 78 7.61 -5.69 4.16
N PHE A 79 6.34 -5.45 3.90
CA PHE A 79 5.52 -4.43 4.54
C PHE A 79 4.59 -5.12 5.53
N GLU A 80 4.78 -4.83 6.82
CA GLU A 80 3.88 -5.33 7.86
C GLU A 80 2.52 -4.66 7.76
N VAL A 81 1.47 -5.47 7.59
CA VAL A 81 0.09 -5.01 7.48
C VAL A 81 -0.77 -5.73 8.51
N ARG A 82 -1.39 -4.96 9.41
CA ARG A 82 -2.41 -5.49 10.33
C ARG A 82 -3.73 -5.68 9.58
N SER A 83 -4.56 -6.63 10.01
CA SER A 83 -5.82 -6.97 9.33
C SER A 83 -6.71 -5.77 8.98
N HIS A 84 -6.90 -4.82 9.91
CA HIS A 84 -7.70 -3.61 9.65
C HIS A 84 -7.04 -2.62 8.68
N ALA A 85 -5.72 -2.69 8.51
CA ALA A 85 -4.99 -1.81 7.61
C ALA A 85 -5.12 -2.26 6.14
N LEU A 86 -5.50 -3.52 5.86
CA LEU A 86 -5.76 -4.02 4.50
C LEU A 86 -6.87 -3.24 3.79
N GLU A 87 -7.81 -2.66 4.55
CA GLU A 87 -8.89 -1.82 4.02
C GLU A 87 -8.40 -0.51 3.42
N LYS A 88 -7.21 -0.04 3.83
CA LYS A 88 -6.61 1.23 3.34
C LYS A 88 -5.77 1.06 2.08
N TRP A 89 -5.60 -0.17 1.60
CA TRP A 89 -4.86 -0.46 0.37
C TRP A 89 -5.81 -0.58 -0.82
N PRO A 90 -5.47 0.01 -1.98
CA PRO A 90 -4.24 0.76 -2.29
C PRO A 90 -4.31 2.27 -1.98
N GLU A 91 -5.43 2.81 -1.52
CA GLU A 91 -5.73 4.24 -1.53
C GLU A 91 -4.73 5.09 -0.73
N GLY A 92 -4.18 4.56 0.37
CA GLY A 92 -3.19 5.22 1.21
C GLY A 92 -1.76 5.25 0.66
N TYR A 93 -1.50 4.61 -0.48
CA TYR A 93 -0.14 4.37 -0.99
C TYR A 93 0.02 4.78 -2.45
N ASP A 94 1.15 5.39 -2.77
CA ASP A 94 1.56 5.60 -4.15
C ASP A 94 2.29 4.34 -4.62
N LEU A 95 1.57 3.60 -5.47
CA LEU A 95 2.00 2.34 -6.04
C LEU A 95 2.48 2.49 -7.49
N SER A 96 2.79 3.70 -7.95
CA SER A 96 3.23 3.97 -9.33
C SER A 96 4.42 3.08 -9.75
N LYS A 97 5.36 2.82 -8.85
CA LYS A 97 6.51 1.92 -9.09
C LYS A 97 6.21 0.45 -8.84
N VAL A 98 5.19 0.11 -8.06
CA VAL A 98 4.88 -1.28 -7.71
C VAL A 98 4.29 -2.00 -8.93
N GLN A 99 4.81 -3.17 -9.23
CA GLN A 99 4.36 -4.06 -10.30
C GLN A 99 3.70 -5.32 -9.73
N GLU A 100 4.31 -5.92 -8.70
CA GLU A 100 3.87 -7.18 -8.10
C GLU A 100 3.71 -7.06 -6.59
N VAL A 101 2.61 -7.62 -6.08
CA VAL A 101 2.29 -7.70 -4.66
C VAL A 101 2.00 -9.14 -4.29
N VAL A 102 2.75 -9.67 -3.32
CA VAL A 102 2.44 -10.96 -2.69
C VAL A 102 1.82 -10.70 -1.33
N ILE A 103 0.63 -11.21 -1.08
CA ILE A 103 -0.05 -11.11 0.22
C ILE A 103 0.14 -12.45 0.93
N LEU A 104 0.97 -12.44 1.96
CA LEU A 104 1.16 -13.57 2.86
C LEU A 104 0.06 -13.57 3.91
N VAL A 105 -0.62 -14.71 4.02
CA VAL A 105 -1.78 -14.85 4.91
C VAL A 105 -1.69 -16.12 5.72
N ARG A 106 -2.11 -16.04 6.98
CA ARG A 106 -2.35 -17.22 7.80
C ARG A 106 -3.79 -17.66 7.59
N LEU A 107 -4.00 -18.95 7.33
CA LEU A 107 -5.32 -19.52 7.10
C LEU A 107 -6.16 -19.42 8.37
N THR A 108 -7.41 -19.01 8.23
CA THR A 108 -8.35 -18.87 9.34
C THR A 108 -9.77 -19.11 8.85
N MET A 109 -10.65 -19.55 9.75
CA MET A 109 -12.10 -19.65 9.51
C MET A 109 -12.82 -18.30 9.73
N ASP A 110 -12.12 -17.23 10.13
CA ASP A 110 -12.69 -15.88 10.20
C ASP A 110 -13.04 -15.36 8.79
N GLU A 111 -14.32 -15.43 8.45
CA GLU A 111 -14.86 -14.94 7.18
C GLU A 111 -14.58 -13.45 6.95
N GLY A 112 -14.60 -12.64 8.01
CA GLY A 112 -14.30 -11.21 7.93
C GLY A 112 -12.84 -10.95 7.58
N HIS A 113 -11.91 -11.75 8.12
CA HIS A 113 -10.50 -11.69 7.71
C HIS A 113 -10.31 -12.10 6.25
N ASN A 114 -10.90 -13.23 5.85
CA ASN A 114 -10.86 -13.71 4.47
C ASN A 114 -11.43 -12.68 3.48
N ALA A 115 -12.57 -12.05 3.81
CA ALA A 115 -13.17 -10.99 3.00
C ALA A 115 -12.23 -9.79 2.85
N ARG A 116 -11.62 -9.30 3.94
CA ARG A 116 -10.65 -8.18 3.88
C ARG A 116 -9.44 -8.49 2.99
N VAL A 117 -8.89 -9.70 3.06
CA VAL A 117 -7.78 -10.15 2.21
C VAL A 117 -8.22 -10.16 0.74
N ARG A 118 -9.35 -10.81 0.44
CA ARG A 118 -9.92 -10.90 -0.91
C ARG A 118 -10.15 -9.51 -1.51
N ASP A 119 -10.76 -8.62 -0.74
CA ASP A 119 -11.13 -7.29 -1.23
C ASP A 119 -9.89 -6.41 -1.42
N CYS A 120 -8.88 -6.55 -0.55
CA CYS A 120 -7.56 -5.92 -0.75
C CYS A 120 -6.90 -6.39 -2.06
N ALA A 121 -6.87 -7.70 -2.29
CA ALA A 121 -6.32 -8.26 -3.52
C ALA A 121 -7.06 -7.75 -4.77
N LYS A 122 -8.40 -7.69 -4.75
CA LYS A 122 -9.20 -7.11 -5.84
C LYS A 122 -8.88 -5.64 -6.08
N ARG A 123 -8.82 -4.80 -5.04
CA ARG A 123 -8.49 -3.37 -5.20
C ARG A 123 -7.09 -3.16 -5.77
N LEU A 124 -6.12 -3.98 -5.37
CA LEU A 124 -4.76 -3.96 -5.93
C LEU A 124 -4.73 -4.35 -7.42
N GLN A 125 -5.52 -5.35 -7.83
CA GLN A 125 -5.65 -5.71 -9.24
C GLN A 125 -6.34 -4.62 -10.07
N GLN A 126 -7.35 -3.95 -9.52
CA GLN A 126 -8.04 -2.84 -10.18
C GLN A 126 -7.11 -1.66 -10.48
N VAL A 127 -6.08 -1.44 -9.67
CA VAL A 127 -5.03 -0.45 -9.94
C VAL A 127 -3.84 -1.03 -10.74
N GLY A 128 -4.06 -2.15 -11.44
CA GLY A 128 -3.15 -2.73 -12.42
C GLY A 128 -1.98 -3.51 -11.84
N LYS A 129 -2.07 -3.99 -10.59
CA LYS A 129 -0.97 -4.76 -9.96
C LYS A 129 -1.15 -6.26 -10.18
N LYS A 130 -0.05 -6.95 -10.41
CA LYS A 130 -0.02 -8.41 -10.34
C LYS A 130 -0.09 -8.81 -8.86
N VAL A 131 -1.13 -9.53 -8.48
CA VAL A 131 -1.36 -9.92 -7.08
C VAL A 131 -1.34 -11.43 -6.94
N SER A 132 -0.60 -11.93 -5.95
CA SER A 132 -0.68 -13.34 -5.51
C SER A 132 -1.01 -13.42 -4.03
N VAL A 133 -1.98 -14.24 -3.66
CA VAL A 133 -2.32 -14.52 -2.24
C VAL A 133 -1.74 -15.88 -1.89
N VAL A 134 -0.84 -15.92 -0.90
CA VAL A 134 -0.05 -17.10 -0.57
C VAL A 134 -0.27 -17.47 0.90
N PRO A 135 -0.73 -18.71 1.19
CA PRO A 135 -0.93 -19.18 2.55
C PRO A 135 0.42 -19.54 3.19
N CYS A 136 0.78 -18.90 4.30
CA CYS A 136 2.10 -19.01 4.94
C CYS A 136 2.03 -19.43 6.42
N GLY A 137 0.98 -20.14 6.81
CA GLY A 137 0.69 -20.56 8.17
C GLY A 137 -0.82 -20.70 8.37
N TYR A 138 -1.25 -21.14 9.55
CA TYR A 138 -2.67 -21.30 9.84
C TYR A 138 -2.95 -21.11 11.33
N ASP A 139 -4.09 -20.49 11.62
CA ASP A 139 -4.65 -20.21 12.94
C ASP A 139 -6.02 -20.89 13.07
N CYS A 140 -6.10 -22.13 12.60
CA CYS A 140 -7.27 -23.00 12.63
C CYS A 140 -6.83 -24.46 12.87
N VAL A 141 -7.77 -25.39 12.98
CA VAL A 141 -7.40 -26.82 12.97
C VAL A 141 -7.06 -27.27 11.55
N TYR A 142 -6.15 -28.23 11.41
CA TYR A 142 -5.70 -28.69 10.09
C TYR A 142 -6.85 -29.20 9.20
N GLY A 143 -7.86 -29.85 9.81
CA GLY A 143 -9.03 -30.36 9.10
C GLY A 143 -9.90 -29.27 8.44
N ASP A 144 -9.82 -28.02 8.90
CA ASP A 144 -10.56 -26.90 8.30
C ASP A 144 -9.90 -26.33 7.04
N ILE A 145 -8.62 -26.65 6.79
CA ILE A 145 -7.87 -26.11 5.65
C ILE A 145 -8.54 -26.48 4.31
N ALA A 146 -9.17 -27.65 4.21
CA ALA A 146 -9.89 -28.06 3.01
C ALA A 146 -11.09 -27.14 2.70
N LYS A 147 -11.83 -26.72 3.74
CA LYS A 147 -12.95 -25.78 3.61
C LYS A 147 -12.46 -24.38 3.21
N ILE A 148 -11.36 -23.93 3.79
CA ILE A 148 -10.75 -22.64 3.44
C ILE A 148 -10.28 -22.66 1.98
N GLN A 149 -9.67 -23.76 1.53
CA GLN A 149 -9.26 -23.93 0.14
C GLN A 149 -10.45 -23.87 -0.83
N GLU A 150 -11.57 -24.52 -0.49
CA GLU A 150 -12.81 -24.45 -1.27
C GLU A 150 -13.31 -23.01 -1.39
N MET A 151 -13.42 -22.30 -0.26
CA MET A 151 -13.78 -20.88 -0.21
C MET A 151 -12.87 -20.00 -1.07
N TRP A 152 -11.56 -20.26 -1.03
CA TRP A 152 -10.57 -19.53 -1.82
C TRP A 152 -10.63 -19.86 -3.32
N SER A 153 -11.08 -21.06 -3.68
CA SER A 153 -11.25 -21.48 -5.08
C SER A 153 -12.35 -20.69 -5.79
N GLU A 154 -13.28 -20.11 -5.02
CA GLU A 154 -14.31 -19.19 -5.54
C GLU A 154 -13.75 -17.80 -5.90
N TRP A 155 -12.52 -17.46 -5.47
CA TRP A 155 -11.91 -16.16 -5.72
C TRP A 155 -11.35 -16.07 -7.15
N LYS A 156 -12.25 -16.18 -8.12
CA LYS A 156 -11.93 -16.12 -9.55
C LYS A 156 -11.16 -14.83 -9.86
N ASN A 157 -10.17 -14.96 -10.74
CA ASN A 157 -9.29 -13.88 -11.20
C ASN A 157 -8.29 -13.35 -10.16
N ILE A 158 -8.28 -13.86 -8.92
CA ILE A 158 -7.22 -13.56 -7.94
C ILE A 158 -6.15 -14.65 -8.04
N GLY A 159 -4.87 -14.28 -8.03
CA GLY A 159 -3.73 -15.22 -8.05
C GLY A 159 -3.57 -15.98 -6.74
N VAL A 160 -4.57 -16.78 -6.34
CA VAL A 160 -4.56 -17.51 -5.07
C VAL A 160 -3.77 -18.80 -5.21
N VAL A 161 -2.87 -19.05 -4.25
CA VAL A 161 -2.16 -20.31 -4.14
C VAL A 161 -2.92 -21.23 -3.19
N LEU A 162 -3.41 -22.36 -3.71
CA LEU A 162 -4.17 -23.31 -2.90
C LEU A 162 -3.27 -24.00 -1.85
N PRO A 163 -3.65 -23.98 -0.55
CA PRO A 163 -2.79 -24.43 0.54
C PRO A 163 -2.49 -25.93 0.52
N LEU A 164 -3.40 -26.76 0.02
CA LEU A 164 -3.22 -28.22 -0.07
C LEU A 164 -2.64 -28.66 -1.41
N LYS A 165 -2.34 -27.73 -2.32
CA LYS A 165 -1.71 -28.08 -3.60
C LYS A 165 -0.38 -28.78 -3.32
N PRO A 166 -0.17 -30.02 -3.80
CA PRO A 166 1.07 -30.76 -3.57
C PRO A 166 2.27 -30.03 -4.19
N ARG A 167 3.40 -30.01 -3.48
CA ARG A 167 4.66 -29.42 -3.91
C ARG A 167 5.84 -30.36 -3.68
N GLY A 168 6.86 -30.19 -4.53
CA GLY A 168 8.09 -30.98 -4.48
C GLY A 168 7.87 -32.46 -4.83
N THR A 169 8.94 -33.24 -4.69
CA THR A 169 8.95 -34.67 -5.08
C THR A 169 8.12 -35.56 -4.17
N LYS A 170 7.96 -35.18 -2.90
CA LYS A 170 7.16 -35.91 -1.90
C LYS A 170 5.67 -35.53 -1.92
N MET A 171 5.23 -34.72 -2.87
CA MET A 171 3.84 -34.27 -3.00
C MET A 171 3.27 -33.69 -1.69
N THR A 172 4.11 -32.99 -0.94
CA THR A 172 3.74 -32.44 0.37
C THR A 172 2.79 -31.25 0.17
N PRO A 173 1.69 -31.14 0.92
CA PRO A 173 0.83 -29.96 0.89
C PRO A 173 1.65 -28.69 1.14
N LEU A 174 1.45 -27.64 0.34
CA LEU A 174 2.21 -26.39 0.46
C LEU A 174 2.19 -25.82 1.88
N ILE A 175 1.04 -25.86 2.55
CA ILE A 175 0.88 -25.31 3.90
C ILE A 175 1.77 -26.00 4.94
N SER A 176 2.08 -27.28 4.76
CA SER A 176 3.01 -28.03 5.62
C SER A 176 4.47 -27.60 5.43
N LEU A 177 4.76 -26.84 4.38
CA LEU A 177 6.07 -26.27 4.06
C LEU A 177 6.15 -24.78 4.43
N ALA A 178 5.11 -24.25 5.09
CA ALA A 178 5.09 -22.86 5.54
C ALA A 178 6.32 -22.56 6.43
N PRO A 179 6.92 -21.37 6.27
CA PRO A 179 8.08 -21.01 7.07
C PRO A 179 7.65 -20.77 8.53
N PRO A 180 8.55 -20.95 9.51
CA PRO A 180 8.25 -20.61 10.89
C PRO A 180 8.01 -19.10 11.05
N GLU A 181 7.33 -18.70 12.12
CA GLU A 181 7.19 -17.28 12.46
C GLU A 181 8.57 -16.62 12.62
N GLY A 182 8.68 -15.38 12.13
CA GLY A 182 9.94 -14.65 12.10
C GLY A 182 10.96 -15.22 11.12
N ALA A 183 10.55 -16.06 10.16
CA ALA A 183 11.45 -16.64 9.17
C ALA A 183 12.30 -15.58 8.47
N ASN A 184 13.57 -15.94 8.23
CA ASN A 184 14.51 -15.05 7.57
C ASN A 184 14.28 -15.02 6.04
N ARG A 185 14.99 -14.10 5.38
CA ARG A 185 14.92 -13.89 3.93
C ARG A 185 15.10 -15.19 3.13
N THR A 186 16.07 -16.02 3.48
CA THR A 186 16.36 -17.28 2.78
C THR A 186 15.22 -18.30 2.93
N GLN A 187 14.68 -18.46 4.14
CA GLN A 187 13.54 -19.33 4.40
C GLN A 187 12.31 -18.87 3.63
N LEU A 188 12.06 -17.56 3.62
CA LEU A 188 10.96 -16.96 2.87
C LEU A 188 11.12 -17.16 1.36
N ALA A 189 12.33 -16.94 0.82
CA ALA A 189 12.62 -17.10 -0.60
C ALA A 189 12.31 -18.53 -1.07
N LYS A 190 12.82 -19.52 -0.35
CA LYS A 190 12.59 -20.94 -0.64
C LYS A 190 11.11 -21.30 -0.59
N PHE A 191 10.38 -20.79 0.39
CA PHE A 191 8.95 -21.02 0.49
C PHE A 191 8.18 -20.42 -0.69
N LEU A 192 8.47 -19.16 -1.02
CA LEU A 192 7.82 -18.47 -2.14
C LEU A 192 8.14 -19.10 -3.48
N GLU A 193 9.36 -19.58 -3.68
CA GLU A 193 9.74 -20.35 -4.88
C GLU A 193 8.85 -21.58 -5.06
N MET A 194 8.59 -22.34 -3.99
CA MET A 194 7.67 -23.48 -4.04
C MET A 194 6.22 -23.05 -4.29
N ALA A 195 5.79 -21.91 -3.76
CA ALA A 195 4.41 -21.43 -3.85
C ALA A 195 4.07 -20.84 -5.24
N ILE A 196 4.93 -19.94 -5.74
CA ILE A 196 4.68 -19.10 -6.91
C ILE A 196 5.76 -19.19 -7.99
N GLY A 197 6.76 -20.06 -7.82
CA GLY A 197 7.86 -20.28 -8.78
C GLY A 197 8.96 -19.22 -8.71
N GLU A 198 9.90 -19.30 -9.65
CA GLU A 198 10.99 -18.32 -9.80
C GLU A 198 10.48 -16.98 -10.34
N THR A 199 9.94 -16.14 -9.46
CA THR A 199 9.56 -14.75 -9.80
C THR A 199 10.74 -13.79 -9.58
N VAL A 200 10.64 -12.57 -10.12
CA VAL A 200 11.63 -11.51 -9.84
C VAL A 200 11.71 -11.22 -8.33
N LEU A 201 10.59 -11.28 -7.62
CA LEU A 201 10.57 -11.16 -6.16
C LEU A 201 11.41 -12.26 -5.48
N VAL A 202 11.23 -13.53 -5.88
CA VAL A 202 11.99 -14.67 -5.34
C VAL A 202 13.48 -14.51 -5.65
N LYS A 203 13.83 -14.14 -6.88
CA LYS A 203 15.23 -13.87 -7.26
C LYS A 203 15.85 -12.78 -6.41
N LYS A 204 15.14 -11.66 -6.19
CA LYS A 204 15.59 -10.60 -5.29
C LYS A 204 15.80 -11.12 -3.87
N LEU A 205 14.88 -11.92 -3.32
CA LEU A 205 15.06 -12.51 -1.99
C LEU A 205 16.29 -13.43 -1.92
N CYS A 206 16.57 -14.19 -2.98
CA CYS A 206 17.74 -15.06 -3.10
C CYS A 206 19.06 -14.30 -3.32
N GLU A 207 19.01 -13.12 -3.96
CA GLU A 207 20.16 -12.22 -4.10
C GLU A 207 20.59 -11.80 -2.70
N SER A 208 21.63 -12.49 -2.21
CA SER A 208 22.31 -12.13 -0.98
C SER A 208 22.83 -10.71 -1.13
N LYS A 209 22.57 -9.86 -0.13
CA LYS A 209 23.52 -8.77 0.10
C LYS A 209 24.84 -9.42 0.52
N MET A 210 25.67 -9.78 -0.45
CA MET A 210 27.13 -9.63 -0.38
C MET A 210 27.43 -8.14 -0.18
N GLY A 211 27.12 -7.68 1.02
CA GLY A 211 26.99 -6.28 1.38
C GLY A 211 26.38 -6.26 2.76
N GLY A 212 27.16 -6.75 3.73
CA GLY A 212 26.79 -6.65 5.13
C GLY A 212 26.23 -5.26 5.40
N LEU A 213 25.25 -5.19 6.29
CA LEU A 213 25.11 -3.99 7.08
C LEU A 213 26.49 -3.75 7.72
N GLN A 214 27.30 -2.88 7.12
CA GLN A 214 27.96 -1.90 7.96
C GLN A 214 26.80 -1.18 8.62
N GLU A 215 26.49 -1.58 9.85
CA GLU A 215 26.06 -0.57 10.80
C GLU A 215 27.07 0.58 10.64
N PRO A 216 26.63 1.82 10.37
CA PRO A 216 27.57 2.94 10.43
C PRO A 216 28.18 2.84 11.82
N GLY A 217 29.46 2.48 11.87
CA GLY A 217 30.16 2.23 13.12
C GLY A 217 29.83 3.39 14.04
N ARG A 218 29.18 3.11 15.17
CA ARG A 218 29.06 4.11 16.23
C ARG A 218 30.48 4.47 16.60
N LYS A 219 30.98 5.58 16.07
CA LYS A 219 32.17 6.19 16.62
C LYS A 219 31.87 6.44 18.09
N PRO A 220 32.71 5.98 19.02
CA PRO A 220 32.53 6.29 20.43
C PRO A 220 32.44 7.81 20.56
N MET A 221 31.59 8.29 21.48
CA MET A 221 31.28 9.71 21.67
C MET A 221 32.53 10.60 21.85
N SER A 222 33.67 9.98 22.17
CA SER A 222 34.99 10.59 22.27
C SER A 222 35.59 11.09 20.95
N GLU A 223 35.07 10.66 19.79
CA GLU A 223 35.59 11.06 18.46
C GLU A 223 34.71 12.09 17.73
N LEU A 224 33.56 12.47 18.30
CA LEU A 224 32.74 13.58 17.80
C LEU A 224 33.29 14.90 18.34
N LYS A 225 34.33 15.44 17.70
CA LYS A 225 34.64 16.87 17.83
C LYS A 225 33.60 17.64 16.99
N PRO A 226 32.76 18.50 17.58
CA PRO A 226 31.87 19.33 16.79
C PRO A 226 32.69 20.46 16.14
N GLU A 227 32.92 20.38 14.83
CA GLU A 227 33.28 21.56 14.05
C GLU A 227 32.03 22.44 13.92
N ILE A 228 31.90 23.39 14.85
CA ILE A 228 30.91 24.46 14.76
C ILE A 228 31.51 25.56 13.87
N THR A 229 31.19 25.55 12.58
CA THR A 229 31.41 26.70 11.71
C THR A 229 30.26 27.70 11.91
N TYR A 230 30.54 28.77 12.64
CA TYR A 230 29.62 29.91 12.72
C TYR A 230 29.59 30.64 11.37
N ALA A 231 28.43 30.67 10.71
CA ALA A 231 28.18 31.60 9.62
C ALA A 231 28.20 33.04 10.19
N LYS A 232 29.16 33.87 9.73
CA LYS A 232 29.20 35.30 10.05
C LYS A 232 27.87 35.93 9.63
N ARG A 233 27.14 36.49 10.60
CA ARG A 233 25.98 37.36 10.35
C ARG A 233 26.42 38.50 9.43
N GLY A 234 25.89 38.53 8.21
CA GLY A 234 25.95 39.69 7.33
C GLY A 234 25.29 40.88 8.03
N ARG A 235 26.06 41.95 8.17
CA ARG A 235 25.63 43.23 8.70
C ARG A 235 24.67 43.85 7.67
N PHE A 236 23.44 44.15 8.06
CA PHE A 236 22.55 45.01 7.27
C PHE A 236 23.17 46.41 7.29
N GLU A 237 23.65 46.89 6.15
CA GLU A 237 23.95 48.30 5.94
C GLU A 237 22.67 48.99 5.48
N SER A 238 22.26 50.03 6.22
CA SER A 238 21.20 50.95 5.85
C SER A 238 21.75 51.93 4.82
N ASN A 239 21.28 51.87 3.58
CA ASN A 239 21.53 52.94 2.63
C ASN A 239 20.57 54.10 2.91
N VAL A 240 21.20 55.25 3.15
CA VAL A 240 20.64 56.61 3.18
C VAL A 240 20.06 56.94 1.81
#